data_AF-A0A2V8UYB6-F1
#
_entry.id   AF-A0A2V8UYB6-F1
#
_cell.length_a   1.000
_cell.length_b   1.000
_cell.length_c   1.000
_cell.angle_alpha   90.00
_cell.angle_beta   90.00
_cell.angle_gamma   90.00
#
_symmetry.space_group_name_H-M   'P 1'
#
loop_
_entity.id
_entity.type
_entity.pdbx_description
1 polymer ?
#
loop_
_entity_poly.entity_id
_entity_poly.type
_entity_poly.pdbx_seq_one_letter_code
_entity_poly.pdbx_strand_id
1 'polypeptide(L)'
;MIWQERFSSDPALLGKPITLDGEPYTVVGITSSQLRLEYMDEPAIFVPLAAHASLQVLRSLDVLGRLAPGFTLAGAREELDLILERALKSEGVQPEDKAAVTNLREEQTNFATRPLSFFAGAVALVLLIACVNTAGLLLARGLSRQREFAVRAALGAGRGRSCVNCSSKA
;
A
#
# COMPACT_ATOMS: atom_id res chain seq x y z
N MET A 1 -4.98 20.47 4.20
CA MET A 1 -3.97 21.35 3.56
C MET A 1 -3.76 22.59 4.41
N ILE A 2 -2.51 22.93 4.72
CA ILE A 2 -2.18 24.02 5.67
C ILE A 2 -2.74 25.39 5.26
N TRP A 3 -2.84 25.67 3.95
CA TRP A 3 -3.42 26.93 3.46
C TRP A 3 -4.89 27.11 3.85
N GLN A 4 -5.68 26.04 3.76
CA GLN A 4 -7.09 26.06 4.14
C GLN A 4 -7.27 26.06 5.66
N GLU A 5 -6.53 25.20 6.35
CA GLU A 5 -6.68 24.97 7.79
C GLU A 5 -6.11 26.12 8.64
N ARG A 6 -4.95 26.66 8.24
CA ARG A 6 -4.19 27.61 9.06
C ARG A 6 -4.26 29.05 8.54
N PHE A 7 -4.43 29.22 7.23
CA PHE A 7 -4.48 30.53 6.58
C PHE A 7 -5.87 30.89 6.03
N SER A 8 -6.91 30.10 6.35
CA SER A 8 -8.30 30.36 5.95
C SER A 8 -8.49 30.59 4.44
N SER A 9 -7.64 29.97 3.61
CA SER A 9 -7.61 30.19 2.16
C SER A 9 -7.36 31.65 1.74
N ASP A 10 -6.61 32.44 2.53
CA ASP A 10 -6.29 33.83 2.21
C ASP A 10 -5.50 33.92 0.88
N PRO A 11 -6.06 34.52 -0.19
CA PRO A 11 -5.35 34.71 -1.45
C PRO A 11 -4.26 35.78 -1.33
N ALA A 12 -4.35 36.67 -0.33
CA ALA A 12 -3.33 37.67 -0.05
C ALA A 12 -2.11 37.08 0.68
N LEU A 13 -2.07 35.77 0.94
CA LEU A 13 -0.91 35.11 1.54
C LEU A 13 0.34 35.17 0.63
N LEU A 14 0.15 35.23 -0.69
CA LEU A 14 1.24 35.39 -1.65
C LEU A 14 2.02 36.69 -1.39
N GLY A 15 3.35 36.59 -1.28
CA GLY A 15 4.25 37.69 -1.00
C GLY A 15 4.34 38.11 0.47
N LYS A 16 3.57 37.51 1.38
CA LYS A 16 3.68 37.77 2.82
C LYS A 16 4.78 36.90 3.46
N PRO A 17 5.45 37.42 4.50
CA PRO A 17 6.36 36.61 5.30
C PRO A 17 5.59 35.67 6.23
N ILE A 18 6.10 34.46 6.40
CA ILE A 18 5.71 33.46 7.40
C ILE A 18 6.95 33.06 8.19
N THR A 19 6.80 32.72 9.47
CA THR A 19 7.91 32.27 10.29
C THR A 19 7.92 30.75 10.37
N LEU A 20 9.05 30.13 9.99
CA LEU A 20 9.29 28.69 10.10
C LEU A 20 10.55 28.50 10.94
N ASP A 21 10.46 27.74 12.04
CA ASP A 21 11.58 27.47 12.96
C ASP A 21 12.35 28.73 13.44
N GLY A 22 11.63 29.85 13.58
CA GLY A 22 12.19 31.14 14.01
C GLY A 22 12.72 32.01 12.86
N GLU A 23 12.81 31.49 11.64
CA GLU A 23 13.34 32.18 10.47
C GLU A 23 12.20 32.68 9.55
N PRO A 24 12.30 33.90 8.99
CA PRO A 24 11.29 34.45 8.09
C PRO A 24 11.43 33.91 6.66
N TYR A 25 10.35 33.35 6.11
CA TYR A 25 10.21 32.90 4.72
C TYR A 25 9.12 33.68 3.99
N THR A 26 9.32 34.02 2.73
CA THR A 26 8.27 34.66 1.91
C THR A 26 7.51 33.61 1.12
N VAL A 27 6.17 33.66 1.16
CA VAL A 27 5.33 32.76 0.36
C VAL A 27 5.37 33.18 -1.11
N VAL A 28 6.00 32.38 -1.96
CA VAL A 28 6.13 32.65 -3.40
C VAL A 28 5.08 31.93 -4.26
N GLY A 29 4.38 30.94 -3.69
CA GLY A 29 3.39 30.16 -4.40
C GLY A 29 2.58 29.28 -3.45
N ILE A 30 1.38 28.90 -3.91
CA ILE A 30 0.50 27.96 -3.21
C ILE A 30 0.25 26.81 -4.17
N THR A 31 0.54 25.59 -3.72
CA THR A 31 0.33 24.40 -4.55
C THR A 31 -1.14 24.03 -4.65
N SER A 32 -1.52 23.39 -5.75
CA SER A 32 -2.89 22.89 -5.96
C SER A 32 -3.22 21.76 -4.99
N SER A 33 -4.46 21.71 -4.51
CA SER A 33 -5.01 20.59 -3.74
C SER A 33 -4.97 19.24 -4.46
N GLN A 34 -4.75 19.26 -5.78
CA GLN A 34 -4.61 18.07 -6.62
C GLN A 34 -3.17 17.56 -6.68
N LEU A 35 -2.18 18.35 -6.24
CA LEU A 35 -0.80 17.87 -6.18
C LEU A 35 -0.67 16.85 -5.05
N ARG A 36 -0.76 15.58 -5.40
CA ARG A 36 -0.46 14.46 -4.50
C ARG A 36 0.91 13.91 -4.85
N LEU A 37 1.84 14.05 -3.91
CA LEU A 37 3.15 13.39 -3.97
C LEU A 37 3.02 12.06 -3.24
N GLU A 38 2.51 11.03 -3.91
CA GLU A 38 2.22 9.71 -3.31
C GLU A 38 3.43 9.00 -2.67
N TYR A 39 4.64 9.45 -2.98
CA TYR A 39 5.88 8.89 -2.43
C TYR A 39 6.42 9.68 -1.21
N MET A 40 5.80 10.81 -0.87
CA MET A 40 6.19 11.64 0.27
C MET A 40 5.05 11.67 1.28
N ASP A 41 5.37 11.67 2.58
CA ASP A 41 4.41 12.06 3.60
C ASP A 41 3.96 13.49 3.30
N GLU A 42 2.70 13.67 2.91
CA GLU A 42 2.14 14.89 2.30
C GLU A 42 2.76 16.18 2.88
N PRO A 43 3.77 16.78 2.21
CA PRO A 43 4.51 17.87 2.81
C PRO A 43 3.62 19.11 2.81
N ALA A 44 3.44 19.71 3.99
CA ALA A 44 2.63 20.91 4.15
C ALA A 44 3.29 22.16 3.54
N ILE A 45 4.63 22.19 3.46
CA ILE A 45 5.44 23.34 3.06
C ILE A 45 6.61 22.87 2.20
N PHE A 46 6.89 23.59 1.12
CA PHE A 46 8.06 23.39 0.27
C PHE A 46 9.02 24.55 0.45
N VAL A 47 10.27 24.26 0.81
CA VAL A 47 11.34 25.26 0.98
C VAL A 47 12.47 24.93 0.02
N PRO A 48 13.14 25.93 -0.59
CA PRO A 48 14.29 25.67 -1.45
C PRO A 48 15.40 24.94 -0.68
N LEU A 49 15.88 23.82 -1.23
CA LEU A 49 16.96 23.04 -0.61
C LEU A 49 18.20 23.89 -0.33
N ALA A 50 18.53 24.84 -1.22
CA ALA A 50 19.66 25.75 -1.04
C ALA A 50 19.57 26.63 0.23
N ALA A 51 18.36 26.87 0.75
CA ALA A 51 18.19 27.61 2.01
C ALA A 51 18.56 26.78 3.25
N HIS A 52 18.61 25.44 3.11
CA HIS A 52 18.82 24.50 4.21
C HIS A 52 19.84 23.39 3.88
N ALA A 53 20.67 23.60 2.86
CA ALA A 53 21.62 22.59 2.42
C ALA A 53 22.69 22.40 3.48
N SER A 54 22.63 21.26 4.17
CA SER A 54 23.67 20.77 5.06
C SER A 54 23.97 19.32 4.71
N LEU A 55 25.17 18.85 5.07
CA LEU A 55 25.58 17.45 4.93
C LEU A 55 24.57 16.47 5.53
N GLN A 56 23.99 16.84 6.67
CA GLN A 56 22.99 16.01 7.35
C GLN A 56 21.71 15.89 6.53
N VAL A 57 21.31 16.97 5.85
CA VAL A 57 20.18 16.96 4.92
C VAL A 57 20.48 16.10 3.70
N LEU A 58 21.71 16.12 3.17
CA LEU A 58 22.11 15.30 2.02
C LEU A 58 22.08 13.79 2.32
N ARG A 59 22.42 13.37 3.54
CA ARG A 59 22.39 11.95 3.94
C ARG A 59 20.99 11.38 4.14
N SER A 60 19.97 12.24 4.28
CA SER A 60 18.58 11.85 4.48
C SER A 60 17.66 12.41 3.39
N LEU A 61 18.22 12.73 2.22
CA LEU A 61 17.48 13.33 1.13
C LEU A 61 16.95 12.24 0.19
N ASP A 62 15.63 12.15 0.09
CA ASP A 62 15.01 11.46 -1.03
C ASP A 62 14.96 12.39 -2.24
N VAL A 63 15.59 11.96 -3.34
CA VAL A 63 15.71 12.76 -4.56
C VAL A 63 14.86 12.11 -5.65
N LEU A 64 13.90 12.88 -6.16
CA LEU A 64 13.14 12.50 -7.34
C LEU A 64 13.84 12.99 -8.60
N GLY A 65 14.32 12.04 -9.42
CA GLY A 65 14.98 12.32 -10.69
C GLY A 65 14.15 11.86 -11.90
N ARG A 66 14.22 12.59 -13.00
CA ARG A 66 13.73 12.11 -14.31
C ARG A 66 14.90 11.62 -15.15
N LEU A 67 14.87 10.35 -15.53
CA LEU A 67 15.88 9.76 -16.38
C LEU A 67 15.83 10.36 -17.80
N ALA A 68 17.00 10.66 -18.36
CA ALA A 68 17.10 11.12 -19.74
C ALA A 68 16.73 10.00 -20.74
N PRO A 69 16.23 10.34 -21.94
CA PRO A 69 15.93 9.34 -22.97
C PRO A 69 17.17 8.50 -23.30
N GLY A 70 17.02 7.17 -23.32
CA GLY A 70 18.10 6.24 -23.67
C GLY A 70 19.02 5.84 -22.52
N PHE A 71 18.84 6.39 -21.31
CA PHE A 71 19.55 5.92 -20.13
C PHE A 71 18.84 4.72 -19.49
N THR A 72 19.63 3.85 -18.85
CA THR A 72 19.12 2.74 -18.04
C THR A 72 19.19 3.10 -16.56
N LEU A 73 18.33 2.48 -15.74
CA LEU A 73 18.34 2.70 -14.31
C LEU A 73 19.66 2.27 -13.66
N ALA A 74 20.26 1.19 -14.16
CA ALA A 74 21.57 0.73 -13.73
C ALA A 74 22.66 1.77 -14.02
N GLY A 75 22.68 2.35 -15.22
CA GLY A 75 23.65 3.40 -15.57
C GLY A 75 23.47 4.67 -14.74
N ALA A 76 22.22 5.07 -14.48
CA ALA A 76 21.94 6.20 -13.58
C ALA A 76 22.42 5.95 -12.15
N ARG A 77 22.30 4.70 -11.67
CA ARG A 77 22.79 4.32 -10.34
C ARG A 77 24.31 4.42 -10.23
N GLU A 78 25.03 3.92 -11.22
CA GLU A 78 26.50 4.00 -11.25
C GLU A 78 26.98 5.46 -11.31
N GLU A 79 26.33 6.31 -12.11
CA GLU A 79 26.66 7.73 -12.20
C GLU A 79 26.38 8.47 -10.88
N LEU A 80 25.23 8.19 -10.24
CA LEU A 80 24.90 8.77 -8.94
C LEU A 80 25.85 8.31 -7.83
N ASP A 81 26.23 7.04 -7.81
CA ASP A 81 27.22 6.51 -6.86
C ASP A 81 28.56 7.26 -7.00
N LEU A 82 29.02 7.53 -8.24
CA LEU A 82 30.25 8.29 -8.48
C LEU A 82 30.15 9.76 -8.04
N ILE A 83 29.00 10.40 -8.26
CA ILE A 83 28.75 11.78 -7.81
C ILE A 83 28.76 11.85 -6.28
N LEU A 84 28.06 10.92 -5.63
CA LEU A 84 27.97 10.84 -4.17
C LEU A 84 29.35 10.59 -3.56
N GLU A 85 30.12 9.64 -4.12
CA GLU A 85 31.48 9.35 -3.65
C GLU A 85 32.40 10.58 -3.73
N ARG A 86 32.32 11.36 -4.83
CA ARG A 86 33.11 12.59 -4.98
C ARG A 86 32.69 13.67 -3.99
N ALA A 87 31.38 13.87 -3.80
CA ALA A 87 30.85 14.85 -2.86
C ALA A 87 31.29 14.51 -1.42
N LEU A 88 31.09 13.26 -0.98
CA LEU A 88 31.47 12.82 0.36
C LEU A 88 32.98 12.90 0.61
N LYS A 89 33.81 12.52 -0.37
CA LYS A 89 35.27 12.66 -0.27
C LYS A 89 35.71 14.12 -0.14
N SER A 90 35.06 15.04 -0.85
CA SER A 90 35.41 16.47 -0.78
C SER A 90 35.15 17.08 0.60
N GLU A 91 34.25 16.48 1.38
CA GLU A 91 33.94 16.89 2.76
C GLU A 91 34.54 15.97 3.83
N GLY A 92 35.42 15.03 3.44
CA GLY A 92 36.12 14.14 4.37
C GLY A 92 35.25 13.06 5.00
N VAL A 93 34.07 12.81 4.45
CA VAL A 93 33.14 11.75 4.89
C VAL A 93 33.44 10.48 4.12
N GLN A 94 33.60 9.35 4.83
CA GLN A 94 33.71 8.04 4.18
C GLN A 94 32.35 7.68 3.54
N PRO A 95 32.32 7.24 2.28
CA PRO A 95 31.10 6.73 1.66
C PRO A 95 30.79 5.35 2.25
N GLU A 96 30.06 5.35 3.36
CA GLU A 96 29.56 4.12 3.99
C GLU A 96 28.38 3.55 3.20
N ASP A 97 27.60 4.44 2.57
CA ASP A 97 26.34 4.13 1.92
C ASP A 97 26.40 4.41 0.40
N LYS A 98 25.82 3.49 -0.39
CA LYS A 98 25.59 3.69 -1.83
C LYS A 98 24.25 4.38 -2.07
N ALA A 99 24.12 5.07 -3.19
CA ALA A 99 22.84 5.65 -3.59
C ALA A 99 21.83 4.52 -3.84
N ALA A 100 20.70 4.57 -3.11
CA ALA A 100 19.55 3.72 -3.39
C ALA A 100 18.75 4.34 -4.53
N VAL A 101 19.07 3.91 -5.76
CA VAL A 101 18.30 4.31 -6.94
C VAL A 101 17.29 3.23 -7.27
N THR A 102 16.01 3.56 -7.12
CA THR A 102 14.89 2.65 -7.41
C THR A 102 13.94 3.28 -8.43
N ASN A 103 13.23 2.42 -9.16
CA ASN A 103 12.19 2.90 -10.04
C ASN A 103 10.96 3.24 -9.18
N LEU A 104 10.53 4.51 -9.23
CA LEU A 104 9.37 4.99 -8.47
C LEU A 104 8.12 4.12 -8.68
N ARG A 105 7.91 3.62 -9.91
CA ARG A 105 6.76 2.76 -10.24
C ARG A 105 6.89 1.38 -9.59
N GLU A 106 8.09 0.81 -9.57
CA GLU A 106 8.31 -0.53 -9.00
C GLU A 106 8.20 -0.52 -7.49
N GLU A 107 8.72 0.53 -6.83
CA GLU A 107 8.55 0.78 -5.38
C GLU A 107 7.07 0.75 -4.99
N GLN A 108 6.24 1.57 -5.65
CA GLN A 108 4.80 1.63 -5.34
C GLN A 108 4.08 0.29 -5.58
N THR A 109 4.38 -0.41 -6.68
CA THR A 109 3.74 -1.69 -6.97
C THR A 109 4.18 -2.81 -6.01
N ASN A 110 5.45 -2.84 -5.58
CA ASN A 110 5.95 -3.81 -4.63
C ASN A 110 5.40 -3.57 -3.21
N PHE A 111 5.24 -2.31 -2.82
CA PHE A 111 4.67 -1.95 -1.53
C PHE A 111 3.22 -2.45 -1.39
N ALA A 112 2.43 -2.37 -2.46
CA ALA A 112 1.03 -2.82 -2.43
C ALA A 112 0.87 -4.34 -2.57
N THR A 113 1.67 -5.01 -3.39
CA THR A 113 1.45 -6.43 -3.77
C THR A 113 1.84 -7.43 -2.68
N ARG A 114 2.88 -7.15 -1.89
CA ARG A 114 3.34 -8.02 -0.79
C ARG A 114 2.28 -8.22 0.30
N PRO A 115 1.73 -7.16 0.94
CA PRO A 115 0.70 -7.33 1.97
C PRO A 115 -0.58 -7.92 1.39
N LEU A 116 -0.96 -7.56 0.16
CA LEU A 116 -2.15 -8.12 -0.49
C LEU A 116 -2.06 -9.64 -0.65
N SER A 117 -0.88 -10.14 -1.05
CA SER A 117 -0.64 -11.58 -1.21
C SER A 117 -0.75 -12.33 0.12
N PHE A 118 -0.24 -11.73 1.20
CA PHE A 118 -0.36 -12.27 2.55
C PHE A 118 -1.82 -12.36 3.00
N PHE A 119 -2.59 -11.27 2.86
CA PHE A 119 -4.01 -11.26 3.21
C PHE A 119 -4.84 -12.21 2.34
N ALA A 120 -4.55 -12.29 1.04
CA ALA A 120 -5.19 -13.23 0.13
C ALA A 120 -4.95 -14.69 0.59
N GLY A 121 -3.72 -15.02 0.99
CA GLY A 121 -3.38 -16.32 1.56
C GLY A 121 -4.13 -16.61 2.87
N ALA A 122 -4.21 -15.63 3.77
CA ALA A 122 -4.96 -15.75 5.02
C ALA A 122 -6.46 -15.99 4.76
N VAL A 123 -7.07 -15.22 3.85
CA VAL A 123 -8.48 -15.38 3.46
C VAL A 123 -8.74 -16.75 2.84
N ALA A 124 -7.85 -17.22 1.97
CA ALA A 124 -7.96 -18.56 1.37
C ALA A 124 -7.90 -19.68 2.42
N LEU A 125 -7.02 -19.56 3.42
CA LEU A 125 -6.93 -20.53 4.53
C LEU A 125 -8.22 -20.56 5.36
N VAL A 126 -8.76 -19.39 5.72
CA VAL A 126 -10.01 -19.28 6.47
C VAL A 126 -11.18 -19.89 5.69
N LEU A 127 -11.27 -19.62 4.40
CA LEU A 127 -12.26 -20.24 3.50
C LEU A 127 -12.13 -21.76 3.47
N LEU A 128 -10.91 -22.30 3.38
CA LEU A 128 -10.68 -23.75 3.42
C LEU A 128 -11.15 -24.37 4.75
N ILE A 129 -10.85 -23.73 5.88
CA ILE A 129 -11.30 -24.20 7.21
C ILE A 129 -12.84 -24.23 7.26
N ALA A 130 -13.50 -23.18 6.76
CA ALA A 130 -14.96 -23.13 6.70
C ALA A 130 -15.55 -24.23 5.77
N CYS A 131 -14.93 -24.47 4.61
CA CYS A 131 -15.33 -25.54 3.69
C CYS A 131 -15.17 -26.93 4.30
N VAL A 132 -14.07 -27.21 5.01
CA VAL A 132 -13.86 -28.49 5.69
C VAL A 132 -14.90 -28.69 6.81
N ASN A 133 -15.18 -27.65 7.58
CA ASN A 133 -16.17 -27.72 8.66
C ASN A 133 -17.60 -27.95 8.13
N THR A 134 -17.97 -27.27 7.04
CA THR A 134 -19.29 -27.45 6.41
C THR A 134 -19.41 -28.83 5.76
N ALA A 135 -18.35 -29.35 5.13
CA ALA A 135 -18.32 -30.71 4.59
C ALA A 135 -18.46 -31.77 5.70
N GLY A 136 -17.76 -31.60 6.83
CA GLY A 136 -17.91 -32.46 8.00
C GLY A 136 -19.34 -32.45 8.56
N LEU A 137 -19.98 -31.29 8.59
CA LEU A 137 -21.37 -31.15 9.03
C LEU A 137 -22.37 -31.85 8.07
N LEU A 138 -22.14 -31.72 6.76
CA LEU A 138 -22.95 -32.39 5.73
C LEU A 138 -22.78 -33.91 5.77
N LEU A 139 -21.57 -34.40 5.98
CA LEU A 139 -21.29 -35.83 6.18
C LEU A 139 -21.97 -36.38 7.44
N ALA A 140 -21.92 -35.66 8.56
CA ALA A 140 -22.60 -36.06 9.80
C ALA A 140 -24.14 -36.11 9.63
N ARG A 141 -24.73 -35.14 8.92
CA ARG A 141 -26.17 -35.14 8.55
C ARG A 141 -26.53 -36.24 7.56
N GLY A 142 -25.61 -36.59 6.66
CA GLY A 142 -25.78 -37.71 5.73
C GLY A 142 -25.85 -39.04 6.47
N LEU A 143 -24.91 -39.28 7.39
CA LEU A 143 -24.87 -40.51 8.20
C LEU A 143 -26.09 -40.63 9.14
N SER A 144 -26.58 -39.53 9.72
CA SER A 144 -27.78 -39.57 10.56
C SER A 144 -29.03 -39.89 9.73
N ARG A 145 -29.20 -39.29 8.55
CA ARG A 145 -30.27 -39.65 7.60
C ARG A 145 -30.17 -41.09 7.14
N GLN A 146 -28.96 -41.62 6.93
CA GLN A 146 -28.75 -43.00 6.52
C GLN A 146 -29.18 -44.00 7.61
N ARG A 147 -28.93 -43.69 8.89
CA ARG A 147 -29.47 -44.47 10.02
C ARG A 147 -30.99 -44.39 10.08
N GLU A 148 -31.56 -43.23 9.82
CA GLU A 148 -33.02 -43.04 9.79
C GLU A 148 -33.68 -43.85 8.66
N PHE A 149 -33.05 -43.90 7.48
CA PHE A 149 -33.45 -44.76 6.37
C PHE A 149 -33.28 -46.25 6.68
N ALA A 150 -32.20 -46.65 7.34
CA ALA A 150 -31.96 -48.05 7.72
C ALA A 150 -32.97 -48.54 8.77
N VAL A 151 -33.33 -47.70 9.75
CA VAL A 151 -34.35 -48.03 10.76
C VAL A 151 -35.75 -48.08 10.12
N ARG A 152 -36.10 -47.16 9.21
CA ARG A 152 -37.35 -47.23 8.44
C ARG A 152 -37.43 -48.45 7.53
N ALA A 153 -36.30 -48.88 6.95
CA ALA A 153 -36.21 -50.11 6.17
C ALA A 153 -36.38 -51.35 7.05
N ALA A 154 -35.77 -51.37 8.25
CA ALA A 154 -35.88 -52.48 9.20
C ALA A 154 -37.27 -52.60 9.84
N LEU A 155 -37.99 -51.47 10.02
CA LEU A 155 -39.38 -51.44 10.46
C LEU A 155 -40.40 -51.79 9.35
N GLY A 156 -39.94 -52.20 8.17
CA GLY A 156 -40.80 -52.80 7.15
C GLY A 156 -41.55 -51.80 6.26
N ALA A 157 -41.03 -50.59 6.05
CA ALA A 157 -41.54 -49.72 4.98
C ALA A 157 -41.17 -50.30 3.60
N GLY A 158 -41.97 -51.26 3.13
CA GLY A 158 -41.87 -51.84 1.80
C GLY A 158 -41.90 -50.77 0.70
N ARG A 159 -41.19 -51.04 -0.39
CA ARG A 159 -40.75 -50.14 -1.48
C ARG A 159 -41.87 -49.42 -2.27
N GLY A 160 -43.11 -49.39 -1.79
CA GLY A 160 -44.28 -48.90 -2.52
C GLY A 160 -45.00 -47.67 -1.94
N ARG A 161 -44.56 -47.05 -0.82
CA ARG A 161 -45.35 -45.96 -0.18
C ARG A 161 -44.63 -44.64 0.06
N SER A 162 -43.56 -44.34 -0.67
CA SER A 162 -42.93 -43.01 -0.65
C SER A 162 -43.45 -42.05 -1.72
N CYS A 163 -44.42 -42.44 -2.57
CA CYS A 163 -44.92 -41.60 -3.67
C CYS A 163 -46.24 -40.84 -3.41
N VAL A 164 -46.86 -40.93 -2.23
CA VAL A 164 -48.20 -40.32 -2.00
C VAL A 164 -48.15 -39.09 -1.09
N ASN A 165 -47.28 -38.11 -1.37
CA ASN A 165 -47.57 -36.74 -0.89
C ASN A 165 -46.91 -35.58 -1.65
N CYS A 166 -46.50 -35.75 -2.91
CA CYS A 166 -45.99 -34.64 -3.73
C CYS A 166 -47.00 -34.16 -4.79
N SER A 167 -48.29 -34.19 -4.48
CA SER A 167 -49.35 -33.67 -5.35
C SER A 167 -50.57 -33.19 -4.57
N SER A 168 -50.40 -32.30 -3.59
CA SER A 168 -51.48 -31.42 -3.13
C SER A 168 -50.92 -30.27 -2.30
N LYS A 169 -50.53 -29.20 -2.99
CA LYS A 169 -50.89 -27.81 -2.67
C LYS A 169 -50.38 -26.93 -3.80
N ALA A 170 -51.35 -26.35 -4.50
CA ALA A 170 -51.21 -25.38 -5.58
C ALA A 170 -50.42 -24.15 -5.14
#